data_AF-A0A0F2QW51-F1
#
_entry.id   AF-A0A0F2QW51-F1
#
_cell.length_a   1.000
_cell.length_b   1.000
_cell.length_c   1.000
_cell.angle_alpha   90.00
_cell.angle_beta   90.00
_cell.angle_gamma   90.00
#
_symmetry.space_group_name_H-M   'P 1'
#
loop_
_entity.id
_entity.type
_entity.pdbx_description
1 polymer ?
#
loop_
_entity_poly.entity_id
_entity_poly.type
_entity_poly.pdbx_seq_one_letter_code
_entity_poly.pdbx_strand_id
1 'polypeptide(L)'
;MILKTSKAIMHRAKHVAAAMPQWFMRFLQPLAEELQALRRAKRPAQDGRLKNLLAAITALRDARHITIIPGHGTALSKAQFKAIVLSAGLREWGKTVQFAIHPAAGRLPGQMLALLGQTDGLLTTLQSMDDALARTDVALIIGACDIVNPALAQVEGAHQRTYRVLAAECAPAIVVCNQDRTPGPSGIENPLYDNPRTTFLGGDAWQTLAVLIDNLGAPDDDSSGQAILANGADAFKTAPRVLGH
;
A
#
# COMPACT_ATOMS: atom_id res chain seq x y z
N MET A 1 -5.54 4.61 -24.81
CA MET A 1 -6.46 4.74 -25.97
C MET A 1 -7.74 3.90 -25.88
N ILE A 2 -7.93 3.08 -24.82
CA ILE A 2 -9.08 2.17 -24.65
C ILE A 2 -10.24 2.78 -23.83
N LEU A 3 -9.99 3.83 -23.02
CA LEU A 3 -11.05 4.47 -22.23
C LEU A 3 -11.88 5.51 -23.00
N LYS A 4 -11.33 6.18 -24.04
CA LYS A 4 -12.08 7.17 -24.84
C LYS A 4 -13.10 6.51 -25.78
N THR A 5 -12.88 5.27 -26.19
CA THR A 5 -13.84 4.46 -26.98
C THR A 5 -15.01 3.93 -26.14
N SER A 6 -14.86 3.80 -24.82
CA SER A 6 -15.90 3.25 -23.94
C SER A 6 -17.11 4.17 -23.77
N LYS A 7 -16.92 5.50 -23.64
CA LYS A 7 -18.03 6.47 -23.55
C LYS A 7 -18.84 6.56 -24.85
N ALA A 8 -18.19 6.49 -26.02
CA ALA A 8 -18.85 6.55 -27.32
C ALA A 8 -19.67 5.28 -27.63
N ILE A 9 -19.16 4.10 -27.25
CA ILE A 9 -19.88 2.82 -27.37
C ILE A 9 -21.10 2.79 -26.44
N MET A 10 -20.97 3.29 -25.20
CA MET A 10 -22.10 3.38 -24.27
C MET A 10 -23.19 4.36 -24.71
N HIS A 11 -22.83 5.48 -25.33
CA HIS A 11 -23.80 6.45 -25.85
C HIS A 11 -24.60 5.86 -27.03
N ARG A 12 -23.96 5.06 -27.89
CA ARG A 12 -24.63 4.33 -28.99
C ARG A 12 -25.49 3.16 -28.48
N ALA A 13 -25.05 2.45 -27.45
CA ALA A 13 -25.79 1.33 -26.86
C ALA A 13 -27.12 1.76 -26.22
N LYS A 14 -27.19 2.96 -25.62
CA LYS A 14 -28.45 3.51 -25.06
C LYS A 14 -29.53 3.76 -26.13
N HIS A 15 -29.14 4.18 -27.33
CA HIS A 15 -30.08 4.38 -28.44
C HIS A 15 -30.58 3.05 -29.02
N VAL A 16 -29.74 2.00 -29.02
CA VAL A 16 -30.13 0.66 -29.48
C VAL A 16 -31.08 -0.01 -28.48
N ALA A 17 -30.83 0.13 -27.17
CA ALA A 17 -31.66 -0.45 -26.11
C ALA A 17 -33.13 0.02 -26.16
N ALA A 18 -33.39 1.24 -26.62
CA ALA A 18 -34.74 1.81 -26.73
C ALA A 18 -35.58 1.22 -27.89
N ALA A 19 -34.93 0.59 -28.88
CA ALA A 19 -35.58 -0.01 -30.06
C ALA A 19 -35.63 -1.54 -30.01
N MET A 20 -35.21 -2.17 -28.90
CA MET A 20 -35.15 -3.62 -28.80
C MET A 20 -36.51 -4.22 -28.42
N PRO A 21 -36.89 -5.36 -29.02
CA PRO A 21 -38.09 -6.09 -28.62
C PRO A 21 -38.06 -6.47 -27.14
N GLN A 22 -39.21 -6.34 -26.45
CA GLN A 22 -39.37 -6.62 -25.01
C GLN A 22 -38.88 -8.02 -24.60
N TRP A 23 -39.07 -9.03 -25.45
CA TRP A 23 -38.61 -10.40 -25.20
C TRP A 23 -37.08 -10.51 -25.14
N PHE A 24 -36.38 -9.72 -25.95
CA PHE A 24 -34.91 -9.68 -25.99
C PHE A 24 -34.34 -8.92 -24.79
N MET A 25 -35.02 -7.85 -24.35
CA MET A 25 -34.67 -7.16 -23.10
C MET A 25 -34.83 -8.07 -21.88
N ARG A 26 -35.91 -8.88 -21.84
CA ARG A 26 -36.13 -9.87 -20.78
C ARG A 26 -35.09 -11.01 -20.80
N PHE A 27 -34.55 -11.34 -21.97
CA PHE A 27 -33.44 -12.29 -22.14
C PHE A 27 -32.10 -11.73 -21.64
N LEU A 28 -31.83 -10.44 -21.87
CA LEU A 28 -30.60 -9.78 -21.38
C LEU A 28 -30.67 -9.32 -19.92
N GLN A 29 -31.87 -9.22 -19.34
CA GLN A 29 -32.10 -8.79 -17.98
C GLN A 29 -31.24 -9.52 -16.93
N PRO A 30 -31.14 -10.86 -16.91
CA PRO A 30 -30.25 -11.57 -15.98
C PRO A 30 -28.77 -11.20 -16.16
N LEU A 31 -28.29 -10.99 -17.39
CA LEU A 31 -26.91 -10.56 -17.65
C LEU A 31 -26.66 -9.12 -17.17
N ALA A 32 -27.66 -8.23 -17.34
CA ALA A 32 -27.58 -6.86 -16.85
C ALA A 32 -27.58 -6.81 -15.32
N GLU A 33 -28.39 -7.63 -14.66
CA GLU A 33 -28.42 -7.79 -13.20
C GLU A 33 -27.09 -8.34 -12.68
N GLU A 34 -26.50 -9.34 -13.34
CA GLU A 34 -25.18 -9.89 -13.01
C GLU A 34 -24.08 -8.82 -13.14
N LEU A 35 -24.06 -8.05 -14.23
CA LEU A 35 -23.11 -6.95 -14.41
C LEU A 35 -23.30 -5.84 -13.36
N GLN A 36 -24.54 -5.55 -12.96
CA GLN A 36 -24.84 -4.60 -11.89
C GLN A 36 -24.41 -5.14 -10.52
N ALA A 37 -24.62 -6.43 -10.24
CA ALA A 37 -24.19 -7.10 -9.02
C ALA A 37 -22.65 -7.10 -8.90
N LEU A 38 -21.94 -7.43 -9.98
CA LEU A 38 -20.47 -7.36 -10.04
C LEU A 38 -19.96 -5.93 -9.81
N ARG A 39 -20.64 -4.92 -10.35
CA ARG A 39 -20.32 -3.50 -10.10
C ARG A 39 -20.59 -3.09 -8.66
N ARG A 40 -21.69 -3.55 -8.06
CA ARG A 40 -22.04 -3.29 -6.66
C ARG A 40 -21.06 -3.97 -5.71
N ALA A 41 -20.63 -5.21 -5.99
CA ALA A 41 -19.65 -5.94 -5.19
C ALA A 41 -18.25 -5.30 -5.21
N LYS A 42 -17.83 -4.72 -6.34
CA LYS A 42 -16.53 -4.02 -6.44
C LYS A 42 -16.49 -2.64 -5.77
N ARG A 43 -17.63 -1.97 -5.65
CA ARG A 43 -17.74 -0.62 -5.09
C ARG A 43 -17.25 -0.51 -3.64
N PRO A 44 -17.71 -1.33 -2.67
CA PRO A 44 -17.27 -1.21 -1.27
C PRO A 44 -15.77 -1.48 -1.10
N ALA A 45 -15.19 -2.39 -1.90
CA ALA A 45 -13.74 -2.62 -1.89
C ALA A 45 -12.94 -1.41 -2.43
N GLN A 46 -13.48 -0.72 -3.45
CA GLN A 46 -12.90 0.53 -3.95
C GLN A 46 -13.03 1.67 -2.93
N ASP A 47 -14.19 1.81 -2.30
CA ASP A 47 -14.45 2.85 -1.30
C ASP A 47 -13.56 2.65 -0.06
N GLY A 48 -13.39 1.40 0.40
CA GLY A 48 -12.48 1.06 1.49
C GLY A 48 -11.01 1.33 1.16
N ARG A 49 -10.58 1.01 -0.08
CA ARG A 49 -9.21 1.29 -0.53
C ARG A 49 -8.93 2.79 -0.61
N LEU A 50 -9.91 3.57 -1.04
CA LEU A 50 -9.80 5.02 -1.12
C LEU A 50 -9.77 5.67 0.27
N LYS A 51 -10.61 5.19 1.20
CA LYS A 51 -10.56 5.59 2.61
C LYS A 51 -9.18 5.33 3.23
N ASN A 52 -8.63 4.14 2.99
CA ASN A 52 -7.29 3.80 3.50
C ASN A 52 -6.20 4.66 2.85
N LEU A 53 -6.28 4.92 1.55
CA LEU A 53 -5.33 5.83 0.88
C LEU A 53 -5.36 7.22 1.51
N LEU A 54 -6.54 7.79 1.74
CA LEU A 54 -6.69 9.09 2.39
C LEU A 54 -6.11 9.08 3.81
N ALA A 55 -6.43 8.06 4.61
CA ALA A 55 -5.90 7.92 5.96
C ALA A 55 -4.37 7.84 5.98
N ALA A 56 -3.77 7.11 5.03
CA ALA A 56 -2.31 7.02 4.89
C ALA A 56 -1.69 8.36 4.51
N ILE A 57 -2.30 9.10 3.58
CA ILE A 57 -1.83 10.43 3.17
C ILE A 57 -1.88 11.40 4.36
N THR A 58 -3.00 11.43 5.09
CA THR A 58 -3.16 12.27 6.28
C THR A 58 -2.10 11.93 7.33
N ALA A 59 -1.92 10.64 7.64
CA ALA A 59 -0.90 10.22 8.61
C ALA A 59 0.52 10.68 8.21
N LEU A 60 0.88 10.55 6.94
CA LEU A 60 2.19 10.99 6.44
C LEU A 60 2.35 12.51 6.40
N ARG A 61 1.27 13.26 6.13
CA ARG A 61 1.26 14.73 6.17
C ARG A 61 1.41 15.26 7.60
N ASP A 62 0.79 14.62 8.58
CA ASP A 62 0.83 15.06 9.98
C ASP A 62 2.12 14.63 10.69
N ALA A 63 2.78 13.56 10.24
CA ALA A 63 4.00 13.03 10.84
C ALA A 63 5.21 13.95 10.72
N ARG A 64 6.04 14.01 11.76
CA ARG A 64 7.37 14.64 11.74
C ARG A 64 8.47 13.59 11.61
N HIS A 65 8.29 12.44 12.23
CA HIS A 65 9.23 11.32 12.23
C HIS A 65 8.59 10.11 11.56
N ILE A 66 9.19 9.65 10.46
CA ILE A 66 8.68 8.53 9.66
C ILE A 66 9.78 7.48 9.56
N THR A 67 9.48 6.25 9.97
CA THR A 67 10.38 5.12 9.79
C THR A 67 9.83 4.19 8.73
N ILE A 68 10.61 4.02 7.66
CA ILE A 68 10.30 3.12 6.55
C ILE A 68 10.89 1.75 6.86
N ILE A 69 10.04 0.71 6.85
CA ILE A 69 10.41 -0.67 7.13
C ILE A 69 10.24 -1.50 5.84
N PRO A 70 11.30 -1.66 5.03
CA PRO A 70 11.25 -2.46 3.82
C PRO A 70 11.40 -3.96 4.11
N GLY A 71 10.64 -4.79 3.40
CA GLY A 71 10.71 -6.25 3.46
C GLY A 71 10.89 -6.91 2.10
N HIS A 72 10.70 -8.23 2.05
CA HIS A 72 10.90 -9.02 0.83
C HIS A 72 10.02 -8.55 -0.35
N GLY A 73 8.78 -8.14 -0.09
CA GLY A 73 7.86 -7.63 -1.11
C GLY A 73 8.38 -6.37 -1.81
N THR A 74 9.19 -5.54 -1.13
CA THR A 74 9.85 -4.38 -1.76
C THR A 74 10.75 -4.81 -2.90
N ALA A 75 11.53 -5.87 -2.71
CA ALA A 75 12.41 -6.40 -3.76
C ALA A 75 11.61 -7.09 -4.87
N LEU A 76 10.58 -7.86 -4.51
CA LEU A 76 9.72 -8.58 -5.47
C LEU A 76 9.02 -7.61 -6.44
N SER A 77 8.44 -6.53 -5.90
CA SER A 77 7.76 -5.49 -6.68
C SER A 77 8.72 -4.46 -7.31
N LYS A 78 10.03 -4.55 -7.05
CA LYS A 78 11.04 -3.54 -7.42
C LYS A 78 10.71 -2.13 -6.89
N ALA A 79 10.14 -2.07 -5.70
CA ALA A 79 9.63 -0.86 -5.06
C ALA A 79 10.73 -0.01 -4.38
N GLN A 80 11.98 -0.47 -4.31
CA GLN A 80 13.08 0.23 -3.62
C GLN A 80 13.27 1.67 -4.13
N PHE A 81 13.23 1.88 -5.46
CA PHE A 81 13.37 3.21 -6.03
C PHE A 81 12.20 4.13 -5.66
N LYS A 82 10.98 3.60 -5.57
CA LYS A 82 9.80 4.36 -5.14
C LYS A 82 9.88 4.73 -3.66
N ALA A 83 10.36 3.82 -2.81
CA ALA A 83 10.61 4.12 -1.40
C ALA A 83 11.65 5.24 -1.21
N ILE A 84 12.73 5.23 -2.02
CA ILE A 84 13.75 6.29 -2.01
C ILE A 84 13.14 7.63 -2.46
N VAL A 85 12.38 7.66 -3.56
CA VAL A 85 11.72 8.87 -4.06
C VAL A 85 10.74 9.43 -3.03
N LEU A 86 9.91 8.57 -2.41
CA LEU A 86 9.00 8.98 -1.35
C LEU A 86 9.77 9.56 -0.16
N SER A 87 10.85 8.91 0.27
CA SER A 87 11.70 9.41 1.35
C SER A 87 12.29 10.77 1.02
N ALA A 88 12.76 10.99 -0.21
CA ALA A 88 13.32 12.28 -0.62
C ALA A 88 12.25 13.38 -0.57
N GLY A 89 11.07 13.16 -1.16
CA GLY A 89 9.98 14.13 -1.16
C GLY A 89 9.49 14.47 0.25
N LEU A 90 9.35 13.47 1.14
CA LEU A 90 8.99 13.73 2.55
C LEU A 90 10.04 14.56 3.29
N ARG A 91 11.33 14.37 2.99
CA ARG A 91 12.43 15.14 3.59
C ARG A 91 12.48 16.58 3.06
N GLU A 92 12.14 16.79 1.79
CA GLU A 92 11.98 18.14 1.23
C GLU A 92 10.89 18.93 1.99
N TRP A 93 9.93 18.24 2.62
CA TRP A 93 8.91 18.87 3.48
C TRP A 93 9.37 19.06 4.93
N GLY A 94 10.66 18.91 5.21
CA GLY A 94 11.24 19.08 6.54
C GLY A 94 10.98 17.92 7.50
N LYS A 95 10.49 16.76 7.01
CA LYS A 95 10.24 15.58 7.85
C LYS A 95 11.54 14.78 8.06
N THR A 96 11.66 14.16 9.23
CA THR A 96 12.74 13.20 9.52
C THR A 96 12.32 11.82 9.03
N VAL A 97 12.98 11.31 7.98
CA VAL A 97 12.72 9.99 7.42
C VAL A 97 13.92 9.09 7.63
N GLN A 98 13.69 7.86 8.06
CA GLN A 98 14.72 6.85 8.33
C GLN A 98 14.33 5.50 7.73
N PHE A 99 15.30 4.66 7.42
CA PHE A 99 15.05 3.26 7.02
C PHE A 99 15.47 2.30 8.13
N ALA A 100 14.51 1.48 8.56
CA ALA A 100 14.74 0.35 9.46
C ALA A 100 14.84 -0.96 8.65
N ILE A 101 16.04 -1.25 8.14
CA ILE A 101 16.36 -2.49 7.40
C ILE A 101 16.71 -3.67 8.32
N HIS A 102 15.76 -4.57 8.56
CA HIS A 102 16.05 -5.82 9.29
C HIS A 102 17.05 -6.70 8.50
N PRO A 103 18.05 -7.38 9.12
CA PRO A 103 19.02 -8.21 8.39
C PRO A 103 18.40 -9.37 7.63
N ALA A 104 17.28 -9.89 8.14
CA ALA A 104 16.47 -10.91 7.47
C ALA A 104 15.45 -10.32 6.46
N ALA A 105 15.50 -9.01 6.18
CA ALA A 105 14.66 -8.41 5.14
C ALA A 105 15.12 -8.87 3.75
N GLY A 106 14.32 -9.73 3.12
CA GLY A 106 14.60 -10.30 1.80
C GLY A 106 14.66 -11.83 1.84
N ARG A 107 15.11 -12.44 0.73
CA ARG A 107 15.38 -13.89 0.63
C ARG A 107 16.85 -14.23 0.81
N LEU A 108 17.72 -13.23 0.72
CA LEU A 108 19.16 -13.36 0.94
C LEU A 108 19.57 -12.42 2.08
N PRO A 109 20.45 -12.84 3.00
CA PRO A 109 20.99 -11.96 4.04
C PRO A 109 21.58 -10.69 3.43
N GLY A 110 21.18 -9.52 3.94
CA GLY A 110 21.67 -8.23 3.44
C GLY A 110 21.12 -7.80 2.07
N GLN A 111 20.17 -8.54 1.47
CA GLN A 111 19.57 -8.16 0.19
C GLN A 111 19.02 -6.73 0.21
N MET A 112 18.25 -6.40 1.25
CA MET A 112 17.65 -5.08 1.36
C MET A 112 18.70 -4.00 1.61
N LEU A 113 19.74 -4.30 2.38
CA LEU A 113 20.88 -3.41 2.59
C LEU A 113 21.62 -3.16 1.28
N ALA A 114 21.77 -4.15 0.41
CA ALA A 114 22.39 -3.95 -0.91
C ALA A 114 21.53 -3.08 -1.83
N LEU A 115 20.19 -3.22 -1.78
CA LEU A 115 19.26 -2.47 -2.62
C LEU A 115 19.09 -1.01 -2.18
N LEU A 116 19.14 -0.76 -0.87
CA LEU A 116 18.94 0.57 -0.27
C LEU A 116 20.23 1.18 0.27
N GLY A 117 21.35 0.45 0.24
CA GLY A 117 22.65 0.89 0.78
C GLY A 117 23.25 2.10 0.08
N GLN A 118 22.72 2.47 -1.08
CA GLN A 118 23.04 3.71 -1.77
C GLN A 118 22.35 4.93 -1.15
N THR A 119 21.47 4.75 -0.17
CA THR A 119 20.84 5.83 0.60
C THR A 119 21.72 6.24 1.79
N ASP A 120 22.89 6.77 1.49
CA ASP A 120 23.87 7.16 2.52
C ASP A 120 23.24 8.10 3.57
N GLY A 121 23.45 7.74 4.84
CA GLY A 121 23.00 8.51 6.00
C GLY A 121 21.54 8.32 6.43
N LEU A 122 20.76 7.48 5.75
CA LEU A 122 19.35 7.21 6.09
C LEU A 122 19.11 5.90 6.85
N LEU A 123 20.14 5.07 6.99
CA LEU A 123 20.03 3.74 7.54
C LEU A 123 20.22 3.72 9.06
N THR A 124 19.26 3.14 9.76
CA THR A 124 19.34 2.91 11.20
C THR A 124 19.88 1.51 11.48
N THR A 125 20.75 1.35 12.47
CA THR A 125 21.27 0.03 12.87
C THR A 125 20.24 -0.74 13.69
N LEU A 126 20.23 -2.07 13.62
CA LEU A 126 19.28 -2.91 14.37
C LEU A 126 19.13 -2.55 15.87
N GLN A 127 20.23 -2.20 16.54
CA GLN A 127 20.20 -1.84 17.96
C GLN A 127 19.49 -0.50 18.21
N SER A 128 19.58 0.42 17.24
CA SER A 128 18.94 1.74 17.32
C SER A 128 17.53 1.78 16.70
N MET A 129 17.09 0.71 16.03
CA MET A 129 15.78 0.66 15.38
C MET A 129 14.62 0.71 16.35
N ASP A 130 14.68 -0.01 17.46
CA ASP A 130 13.58 -0.02 18.43
C ASP A 130 13.45 1.37 19.09
N ASP A 131 14.57 2.01 19.41
CA ASP A 131 14.60 3.39 19.90
C ASP A 131 14.12 4.41 18.86
N ALA A 132 14.40 4.17 17.58
CA ALA A 132 13.92 4.99 16.47
C ALA A 132 12.41 4.82 16.26
N LEU A 133 11.91 3.59 16.32
CA LEU A 133 10.48 3.28 16.21
C LEU A 133 9.68 3.84 17.40
N ALA A 134 10.26 3.87 18.60
CA ALA A 134 9.65 4.49 19.76
C ALA A 134 9.48 6.01 19.63
N ARG A 135 10.27 6.67 18.78
CA ARG A 135 10.20 8.13 18.50
C ARG A 135 9.51 8.45 17.18
N THR A 136 8.99 7.44 16.50
CA THR A 136 8.40 7.56 15.17
C THR A 136 6.90 7.85 15.29
N ASP A 137 6.41 8.81 14.50
CA ASP A 137 4.98 9.12 14.40
C ASP A 137 4.27 8.12 13.47
N VAL A 138 4.92 7.78 12.35
CA VAL A 138 4.42 6.82 11.35
C VAL A 138 5.43 5.74 11.03
N ALA A 139 5.07 4.47 11.30
CA ALA A 139 5.77 3.31 10.76
C ALA A 139 5.21 2.98 9.37
N LEU A 140 6.00 3.23 8.32
CA LEU A 140 5.64 2.93 6.93
C LEU A 140 6.27 1.58 6.51
N ILE A 141 5.47 0.53 6.54
CA ILE A 141 5.87 -0.82 6.18
C ILE A 141 5.67 -1.04 4.68
N ILE A 142 6.72 -1.50 4.00
CA ILE A 142 6.69 -1.76 2.56
C ILE A 142 7.09 -3.21 2.33
N GLY A 143 6.14 -4.04 1.91
CA GLY A 143 6.40 -5.44 1.55
C GLY A 143 7.02 -6.29 2.68
N ALA A 144 6.76 -5.96 3.95
CA ALA A 144 7.22 -6.73 5.10
C ALA A 144 6.04 -7.43 5.80
N CYS A 145 6.29 -8.65 6.26
CA CYS A 145 5.33 -9.46 7.00
C CYS A 145 5.94 -9.94 8.33
N ASP A 146 6.71 -11.02 8.32
CA ASP A 146 7.24 -11.65 9.56
C ASP A 146 8.13 -10.73 10.41
N ILE A 147 8.98 -9.90 9.78
CA ILE A 147 9.91 -9.02 10.51
C ILE A 147 9.22 -7.91 11.31
N VAL A 148 7.92 -7.70 11.10
CA VAL A 148 7.08 -6.73 11.85
C VAL A 148 5.91 -7.42 12.54
N ASN A 149 5.87 -8.77 12.58
CA ASN A 149 4.77 -9.53 13.14
C ASN A 149 4.89 -9.67 14.67
N PRO A 150 4.06 -8.99 15.49
CA PRO A 150 4.14 -9.07 16.94
C PRO A 150 3.96 -10.47 17.51
N ALA A 151 3.21 -11.34 16.82
CA ALA A 151 2.99 -12.72 17.25
C ALA A 151 4.30 -13.53 17.25
N LEU A 152 5.25 -13.20 16.38
CA LEU A 152 6.56 -13.85 16.35
C LEU A 152 7.50 -13.41 17.47
N ALA A 153 7.23 -12.26 18.12
CA ALA A 153 8.05 -11.79 19.24
C ALA A 153 7.90 -12.65 20.50
N GLN A 154 6.77 -13.39 20.63
CA GLN A 154 6.46 -14.24 21.76
C GLN A 154 6.87 -15.72 21.56
N VAL A 155 7.36 -16.07 20.37
CA VAL A 155 7.78 -17.44 20.06
C VAL A 155 9.14 -17.75 20.70
N GLU A 156 9.25 -18.87 21.41
CA GLU A 156 10.52 -19.32 21.98
C GLU A 156 11.61 -19.43 20.89
N GLY A 157 12.77 -18.83 21.14
CA GLY A 157 13.88 -18.79 20.16
C GLY A 157 13.89 -17.57 19.23
N ALA A 158 12.89 -16.67 19.31
CA ALA A 158 12.82 -15.44 18.53
C ALA A 158 14.03 -14.48 18.75
N HIS A 159 14.80 -14.67 19.82
CA HIS A 159 16.00 -13.88 20.10
C HIS A 159 17.24 -14.29 19.28
N GLN A 160 17.21 -15.42 18.57
CA GLN A 160 18.25 -15.74 17.58
C GLN A 160 18.07 -14.80 16.38
N ARG A 161 19.15 -14.08 16.00
CA ARG A 161 19.23 -12.90 15.10
C ARG A 161 18.30 -12.82 13.87
N THR A 162 17.73 -13.94 13.43
CA THR A 162 16.77 -14.04 12.33
C THR A 162 15.37 -13.53 12.70
N TYR A 163 14.99 -13.54 13.99
CA TYR A 163 13.60 -13.36 14.44
C TYR A 163 13.36 -12.15 15.35
N ARG A 164 14.32 -11.20 15.48
CA ARG A 164 14.06 -9.98 16.26
C ARG A 164 13.04 -9.10 15.52
N VAL A 165 11.77 -9.28 15.86
CA VAL A 165 10.66 -8.50 15.31
C VAL A 165 10.88 -7.02 15.62
N LEU A 166 10.72 -6.18 14.61
CA LEU A 166 10.72 -4.73 14.77
C LEU A 166 9.39 -4.30 15.38
N ALA A 167 9.44 -3.54 16.48
CA ALA A 167 8.28 -3.09 17.22
C ALA A 167 7.51 -1.94 16.50
N ALA A 168 7.08 -2.17 15.26
CA ALA A 168 6.34 -1.20 14.46
C ALA A 168 5.01 -0.79 15.10
N GLU A 169 4.43 -1.68 15.92
CA GLU A 169 3.20 -1.41 16.68
C GLU A 169 3.33 -0.33 17.76
N CYS A 170 4.56 0.08 18.11
CA CYS A 170 4.79 1.20 19.02
C CYS A 170 4.45 2.54 18.38
N ALA A 171 4.48 2.65 17.05
CA ALA A 171 4.18 3.90 16.36
C ALA A 171 2.69 4.31 16.55
N PRO A 172 2.38 5.60 16.73
CA PRO A 172 1.01 6.10 16.80
C PRO A 172 0.17 5.79 15.55
N ALA A 173 0.79 5.79 14.37
CA ALA A 173 0.16 5.41 13.12
C ALA A 173 1.03 4.41 12.34
N ILE A 174 0.38 3.45 11.69
CA ILE A 174 1.05 2.39 10.95
C ILE A 174 0.45 2.33 9.56
N VAL A 175 1.29 2.42 8.53
CA VAL A 175 0.85 2.30 7.13
C VAL A 175 1.52 1.08 6.54
N VAL A 176 0.73 0.15 6.02
CA VAL A 176 1.23 -1.11 5.45
C VAL A 176 0.93 -1.14 3.96
N CYS A 177 1.97 -1.15 3.13
CA CYS A 177 1.89 -1.41 1.71
C CYS A 177 2.31 -2.86 1.45
N ASN A 178 1.34 -3.77 1.34
CA ASN A 178 1.61 -5.19 1.11
C ASN A 178 0.60 -5.79 0.12
N GLN A 179 0.99 -6.88 -0.55
CA GLN A 179 0.15 -7.52 -1.57
C GLN A 179 -1.23 -7.92 -1.02
N ASP A 180 -1.22 -8.60 0.12
CA ASP A 180 -2.40 -9.06 0.84
C ASP A 180 -2.05 -9.29 2.32
N ARG A 181 -3.01 -9.86 3.07
CA ARG A 181 -2.89 -10.13 4.50
C ARG A 181 -2.42 -11.56 4.79
N THR A 182 -2.00 -12.31 3.77
CA THR A 182 -1.60 -13.71 3.91
C THR A 182 -0.34 -13.80 4.79
N PRO A 183 -0.23 -14.83 5.64
CA PRO A 183 0.97 -15.08 6.41
C PRO A 183 2.25 -15.12 5.56
N GLY A 184 3.35 -14.68 6.16
CA GLY A 184 4.68 -14.77 5.56
C GLY A 184 5.25 -16.18 5.58
N PRO A 185 6.56 -16.34 5.31
CA PRO A 185 7.27 -17.61 5.42
C PRO A 185 7.06 -18.37 6.74
N SER A 186 6.81 -17.66 7.84
CA SER A 186 6.49 -18.25 9.14
C SER A 186 5.19 -19.06 9.18
N GLY A 187 4.24 -18.78 8.26
CA GLY A 187 2.89 -19.33 8.31
C GLY A 187 2.01 -18.78 9.44
N ILE A 188 2.50 -17.81 10.22
CA ILE A 188 1.78 -17.22 11.35
C ILE A 188 1.08 -15.94 10.89
N GLU A 189 -0.21 -15.81 11.22
CA GLU A 189 -0.99 -14.61 10.93
C GLU A 189 -0.40 -13.38 11.62
N ASN A 190 -0.53 -12.22 10.98
CA ASN A 190 0.04 -10.99 11.49
C ASN A 190 -1.04 -10.08 12.11
N PRO A 191 -1.19 -10.05 13.44
CA PRO A 191 -2.19 -9.24 14.12
C PRO A 191 -1.98 -7.72 13.90
N LEU A 192 -0.79 -7.30 13.44
CA LEU A 192 -0.52 -5.90 13.08
C LEU A 192 -1.48 -5.39 12.02
N TYR A 193 -1.96 -6.24 11.11
CA TYR A 193 -2.84 -5.83 10.01
C TYR A 193 -4.25 -5.47 10.48
N ASP A 194 -4.67 -5.97 11.64
CA ASP A 194 -5.98 -5.70 12.27
C ASP A 194 -5.90 -4.70 13.43
N ASN A 195 -4.70 -4.20 13.73
CA ASN A 195 -4.53 -3.14 14.71
C ASN A 195 -5.31 -1.89 14.28
N PRO A 196 -6.08 -1.24 15.17
CA PRO A 196 -6.89 -0.06 14.83
C PRO A 196 -6.05 1.14 14.35
N ARG A 197 -4.75 1.17 14.67
CA ARG A 197 -3.80 2.19 14.20
C ARG A 197 -3.20 1.88 12.81
N THR A 198 -3.50 0.70 12.27
CA THR A 198 -2.98 0.24 10.98
C THR A 198 -3.89 0.59 9.83
N THR A 199 -3.33 1.32 8.87
CA THR A 199 -3.91 1.57 7.56
C THR A 199 -3.28 0.62 6.55
N PHE A 200 -4.06 -0.37 6.09
CA PHE A 200 -3.59 -1.38 5.15
C PHE A 200 -3.91 -0.99 3.70
N LEU A 201 -2.86 -0.82 2.89
CA LEU A 201 -2.90 -0.56 1.45
C LEU A 201 -2.55 -1.85 0.71
N GLY A 202 -3.58 -2.62 0.37
CA GLY A 202 -3.45 -3.87 -0.36
C GLY A 202 -3.00 -3.68 -1.82
N GLY A 203 -2.15 -4.56 -2.31
CA GLY A 203 -1.67 -4.64 -3.69
C GLY A 203 -0.16 -4.59 -3.82
N ASP A 204 0.33 -4.65 -5.05
CA ASP A 204 1.76 -4.57 -5.35
C ASP A 204 2.40 -3.33 -4.68
N ALA A 205 3.57 -3.52 -4.05
CA ALA A 205 4.20 -2.48 -3.25
C ALA A 205 4.65 -1.28 -4.10
N TRP A 206 5.08 -1.51 -5.34
CA TRP A 206 5.45 -0.43 -6.25
C TRP A 206 4.23 0.39 -6.65
N GLN A 207 3.13 -0.29 -6.97
CA GLN A 207 1.88 0.37 -7.36
C GLN A 207 1.29 1.20 -6.22
N THR A 208 1.19 0.62 -5.03
CA THR A 208 0.64 1.31 -3.85
C THR A 208 1.47 2.52 -3.46
N LEU A 209 2.81 2.42 -3.51
CA LEU A 209 3.69 3.59 -3.32
C LEU A 209 3.55 4.63 -4.42
N ALA A 210 3.44 4.22 -5.68
CA ALA A 210 3.24 5.17 -6.79
C ALA A 210 1.96 5.99 -6.58
N VAL A 211 0.85 5.32 -6.25
CA VAL A 211 -0.41 6.01 -5.92
C VAL A 211 -0.24 6.94 -4.72
N LEU A 212 0.45 6.49 -3.68
CA LEU A 212 0.70 7.30 -2.48
C LEU A 212 1.51 8.57 -2.79
N ILE A 213 2.59 8.45 -3.58
CA ILE A 213 3.44 9.56 -4.00
C ILE A 213 2.64 10.56 -4.85
N ASP A 214 1.91 10.06 -5.85
CA ASP A 214 1.14 10.90 -6.77
C ASP A 214 0.04 11.71 -6.06
N ASN A 215 -0.46 11.21 -4.92
CA ASN A 215 -1.53 11.83 -4.15
C ASN A 215 -1.05 12.59 -2.91
N LEU A 216 0.22 12.49 -2.52
CA LEU A 216 0.74 13.24 -1.38
C LEU A 216 0.73 14.76 -1.65
N GLY A 217 0.81 15.18 -2.92
CA GLY A 217 0.80 16.60 -3.35
C GLY A 217 2.08 17.34 -2.97
N ALA A 218 2.13 18.66 -3.11
CA ALA A 218 3.19 19.51 -2.52
C ALA A 218 2.77 19.95 -1.10
N PRO A 219 3.69 20.39 -0.21
CA PRO A 219 3.38 20.68 1.19
C PRO A 219 2.39 21.85 1.37
N ASP A 220 2.34 22.79 0.40
CA ASP A 220 1.43 23.94 0.39
C ASP A 220 0.18 23.71 -0.47
N ASP A 221 0.03 22.52 -1.05
CA ASP A 221 -1.14 22.17 -1.86
C ASP A 221 -2.29 21.70 -0.96
N ASP A 222 -2.91 22.68 -0.30
CA ASP A 222 -4.16 22.54 0.45
C ASP A 222 -5.37 22.36 -0.50
N SER A 223 -5.12 22.36 -1.81
CA SER A 223 -6.16 22.04 -2.78
C SER A 223 -6.46 20.53 -2.74
N SER A 224 -7.50 20.23 -1.96
CA SER A 224 -8.53 19.24 -2.26
C SER A 224 -8.25 17.77 -1.93
N GLY A 225 -8.84 17.36 -0.79
CA GLY A 225 -9.29 15.97 -0.61
C GLY A 225 -10.12 15.48 -1.81
N GLN A 226 -10.80 16.36 -2.56
CA GLN A 226 -11.51 16.02 -3.80
C GLN A 226 -10.60 15.70 -5.01
N ALA A 227 -9.43 16.34 -5.20
CA ALA A 227 -8.50 15.94 -6.27
C ALA A 227 -7.78 14.63 -5.92
N ILE A 228 -7.46 14.41 -4.65
CA ILE A 228 -6.92 13.13 -4.16
C ILE A 228 -7.94 12.00 -4.37
N LEU A 229 -9.22 12.27 -4.10
CA LEU A 229 -10.32 11.32 -4.39
C LEU A 229 -10.45 10.99 -5.88
N ALA A 230 -10.28 11.98 -6.76
CA ALA A 230 -10.34 11.80 -8.21
C ALA A 230 -9.12 11.04 -8.76
N ASN A 231 -7.91 11.38 -8.33
CA ASN A 231 -6.66 10.76 -8.79
C ASN A 231 -6.47 9.35 -8.23
N GLY A 232 -6.74 9.12 -6.94
CA GLY A 232 -6.64 7.81 -6.30
C GLY A 232 -7.63 6.78 -6.88
N ALA A 233 -8.86 7.19 -7.20
CA ALA A 233 -9.86 6.31 -7.79
C ALA A 233 -9.52 5.87 -9.23
N ASP A 234 -8.80 6.69 -9.99
CA ASP A 234 -8.39 6.37 -11.36
C ASP A 234 -7.08 5.58 -11.42
N ALA A 235 -6.14 5.82 -10.50
CA ALA A 235 -4.88 5.07 -10.43
C ALA A 235 -5.09 3.57 -10.10
N PHE A 236 -6.12 3.23 -9.30
CA PHE A 236 -6.51 1.84 -9.05
C PHE A 236 -7.31 1.18 -10.18
N LYS A 237 -7.79 1.94 -11.18
CA LYS A 237 -8.45 1.39 -12.37
C LYS A 237 -7.47 1.06 -13.50
N THR A 238 -6.32 1.76 -13.55
CA THR A 238 -5.32 1.64 -14.64
C THR A 238 -4.15 0.72 -14.30
N ALA A 239 -4.04 0.26 -13.04
CA ALA A 239 -3.02 -0.69 -12.64
C ALA A 239 -3.11 -1.99 -13.47
N PRO A 240 -2.00 -2.45 -14.10
CA PRO A 240 -2.00 -3.73 -14.81
C PRO A 240 -2.32 -4.84 -13.80
N ARG A 241 -3.30 -5.67 -14.15
CA ARG A 241 -3.56 -6.95 -13.49
C ARG A 241 -2.29 -7.78 -13.61
N VAL A 242 -1.56 -7.95 -12.52
CA VAL A 242 -0.53 -8.98 -12.46
C VAL A 242 -1.28 -10.31 -12.50
N LEU A 243 -1.23 -10.96 -13.66
CA LEU A 243 -1.68 -12.32 -13.86
C LEU A 243 -0.91 -13.19 -12.86
N GLY A 244 -1.64 -13.85 -11.96
CA GLY A 244 -1.10 -14.94 -11.18
C GLY A 244 -0.68 -16.05 -12.15
N HIS A 245 0.59 -16.42 -12.07
CA HIS A 245 1.13 -17.70 -12.50
C HIS A 245 2.02 -18.21 -11.37
#